data_AF-A0A9Q1HQ03-F1
#
_entry.id   AF-A0A9Q1HQ03-F1
#
_cell.length_a   1.000
_cell.length_b   1.000
_cell.length_c   1.000
_cell.angle_alpha   90.00
_cell.angle_beta   90.00
_cell.angle_gamma   90.00
#
_symmetry.space_group_name_H-M   'P 1'
#
loop_
_entity.id
_entity.type
_entity.pdbx_description
1 polymer ?
#
loop_
_entity_poly.entity_id
_entity_poly.type
_entity_poly.pdbx_seq_one_letter_code
_entity_poly.pdbx_strand_id
1 'polypeptide(L)'
;MAGTLKEKQLAEQVYNKLQGLGCPLVEGLFLQEADGMKDLLCAPSQHRTNILKWICGSCSPSLKEKLSALRSTQTDVLIQEMTHFGYEMMLCRCDDLDLVKGLAPPLRQLHFMEQLLTLVPDTQSERWSVGEVLVQNEEFLGELMSVPAQLSALLNPNCDPWSADLKELLRKRAPQGKRGQNRPVCGSRAEHTVEEASAMLQSTQRVLEDLHKECVFLQSEGVSPRPRLSPCALRLAVSDLSQLMSAFSQSFNTEFKGYCQLKPPGLSPDSQSFHTVHQLLLSCNQELQALEQLADTSSTVSVTARNMQTDRQHWGDGQKHTMPARLEELKKRYSEFLSLRPA
;
A
#
# COMPACT_ATOMS: atom_id res chain seq x y z
N MET A 1 17.26 23.45 35.16
CA MET A 1 17.32 24.62 34.26
C MET A 1 17.28 24.26 32.77
N ALA A 2 17.81 23.10 32.32
CA ALA A 2 17.72 22.71 30.90
C ALA A 2 16.33 22.22 30.46
N GLY A 3 15.54 21.58 31.33
CA GLY A 3 14.19 21.07 31.00
C GLY A 3 13.19 22.18 30.69
N THR A 4 13.20 23.25 31.49
CA THR A 4 12.35 24.44 31.29
C THR A 4 12.64 25.20 30.00
N LEU A 5 13.89 25.14 29.50
CA LEU A 5 14.24 25.76 28.21
C LEU A 5 13.65 24.98 27.04
N LYS A 6 13.72 23.64 27.09
CA LYS A 6 13.15 22.76 26.06
C LYS A 6 11.63 22.89 25.97
N GLU A 7 10.95 22.97 27.12
CA GLU A 7 9.49 23.19 27.17
C GLU A 7 9.08 24.51 26.51
N LYS A 8 9.83 25.59 26.78
CA LYS A 8 9.57 26.90 26.16
C LYS A 8 9.77 26.89 24.65
N GLN A 9 10.87 26.31 24.18
CA GLN A 9 11.15 26.18 22.74
C GLN A 9 10.08 25.36 22.02
N LEU A 10 9.66 24.23 22.62
CA LEU A 10 8.64 23.37 22.03
C LEU A 10 7.26 24.04 22.05
N ALA A 11 6.93 24.80 23.11
CA ALA A 11 5.71 25.58 23.18
C ALA A 11 5.64 26.65 22.08
N GLU A 12 6.74 27.39 21.86
CA GLU A 12 6.84 28.35 20.75
C GLU A 12 6.65 27.66 19.39
N GLN A 13 7.29 26.51 19.17
CA GLN A 13 7.16 25.74 17.93
C GLN A 13 5.72 25.28 17.67
N VAL A 14 5.08 24.67 18.67
CA VAL A 14 3.68 24.22 18.58
C VAL A 14 2.74 25.41 18.33
N TYR A 15 2.96 26.52 19.03
CA TYR A 15 2.16 27.74 18.88
C TYR A 15 2.29 28.36 17.48
N ASN A 16 3.53 28.52 16.99
CA ASN A 16 3.79 29.05 15.66
C ASN A 16 3.23 28.14 14.57
N LYS A 17 3.29 26.81 14.76
CA LYS A 17 2.68 25.85 13.83
C LYS A 17 1.16 25.96 13.80
N LEU A 18 0.52 26.15 14.96
CA LEU A 18 -0.93 26.42 15.03
C LEU A 18 -1.31 27.71 14.30
N GLN A 19 -0.51 28.77 14.42
CA GLN A 19 -0.71 30.00 13.67
C GLN A 19 -0.52 29.80 12.16
N GLY A 20 0.53 29.07 11.75
CA GLY A 20 0.79 28.77 10.34
C GLY A 20 -0.32 27.95 9.66
N LEU A 21 -0.97 27.08 10.42
CA LEU A 21 -2.12 26.28 9.98
C LEU A 21 -3.47 27.03 10.07
N GLY A 22 -3.48 28.31 10.48
CA GLY A 22 -4.69 29.12 10.55
C GLY A 22 -5.67 28.67 11.64
N CYS A 23 -5.17 28.26 12.81
CA CYS A 23 -6.03 27.89 13.92
C CYS A 23 -6.72 29.15 14.51
N PRO A 24 -8.06 29.26 14.44
CA PRO A 24 -8.80 30.47 14.82
C PRO A 24 -8.76 30.74 16.33
N LEU A 25 -8.33 29.76 17.12
CA LEU A 25 -8.24 29.88 18.58
C LEU A 25 -6.97 30.58 19.02
N VAL A 26 -5.93 30.62 18.19
CA VAL A 26 -4.68 31.36 18.45
C VAL A 26 -4.56 32.65 17.61
N GLU A 27 -5.47 32.86 16.66
CA GLU A 27 -5.58 34.12 15.93
C GLU A 27 -5.97 35.27 16.87
N GLY A 28 -5.20 36.36 16.86
CA GLY A 28 -5.42 37.54 17.70
C GLY A 28 -4.92 37.40 19.15
N LEU A 29 -4.44 36.22 19.56
CA LEU A 29 -3.66 36.08 20.79
C LEU A 29 -2.22 36.53 20.49
N PHE A 30 -1.91 37.81 20.71
CA PHE A 30 -0.57 38.36 20.48
C PHE A 30 0.42 37.96 21.59
N LEU A 31 0.48 36.67 21.92
CA LEU A 31 1.43 36.12 22.89
C LEU A 31 2.84 36.20 22.31
N GLN A 32 3.73 36.93 22.98
CA GLN A 32 5.15 37.04 22.62
C GLN A 32 6.06 36.23 23.56
N GLU A 33 5.54 35.84 24.72
CA GLU A 33 6.31 35.17 25.77
C GLU A 33 6.08 33.65 25.75
N ALA A 34 7.17 32.88 25.73
CA ALA A 34 7.14 31.43 25.73
C ALA A 34 6.39 30.82 26.93
N ASP A 35 6.42 31.49 28.08
CA ASP A 35 5.69 31.04 29.28
C ASP A 35 4.17 31.16 29.08
N GLY A 36 3.70 32.25 28.46
CA GLY A 36 2.29 32.41 28.12
C GLY A 36 1.80 31.40 27.08
N MET A 37 2.63 31.10 26.07
CA MET A 37 2.33 30.04 25.08
C MET A 37 2.26 28.66 25.74
N LYS A 38 3.24 28.34 26.60
CA LYS A 38 3.27 27.07 27.33
C LYS A 38 2.06 26.94 28.25
N ASP A 39 1.70 27.98 29.00
CA ASP A 39 0.56 27.96 29.90
C ASP A 39 -0.75 27.79 29.13
N LEU A 40 -0.92 28.46 27.98
CA LEU A 40 -2.07 28.26 27.09
C LEU A 40 -2.22 26.80 26.63
N LEU A 41 -1.12 26.17 26.22
CA LEU A 41 -1.10 24.84 25.63
C LEU A 41 -1.11 23.71 26.68
N CYS A 42 -0.55 23.95 27.86
CA CYS A 42 -0.33 22.90 28.87
C CYS A 42 -1.26 23.00 30.08
N ALA A 43 -1.75 24.19 30.44
CA ALA A 43 -2.60 24.34 31.62
C ALA A 43 -4.03 23.87 31.34
N PRO A 44 -4.69 23.18 32.28
CA PRO A 44 -6.08 22.78 32.14
C PRO A 44 -6.98 24.00 31.94
N SER A 45 -7.58 24.12 30.76
CA SER A 45 -8.50 25.20 30.43
C SER A 45 -9.45 24.80 29.31
N GLN A 46 -10.63 25.43 29.25
CA GLN A 46 -11.55 25.19 28.14
C GLN A 46 -10.94 25.58 26.79
N HIS A 47 -10.12 26.64 26.78
CA HIS A 47 -9.47 27.11 25.57
C HIS A 47 -8.48 26.07 25.03
N ARG A 48 -7.64 25.48 25.88
CA ARG A 48 -6.75 24.37 25.53
C ARG A 48 -7.53 23.19 24.95
N THR A 49 -8.63 22.79 25.59
CA THR A 49 -9.48 21.69 25.12
C THR A 49 -10.05 21.99 23.74
N ASN A 50 -10.44 23.24 23.48
CA ASN A 50 -10.91 23.66 22.16
C ASN A 50 -9.78 23.63 21.12
N ILE A 51 -8.54 23.98 21.49
CA ILE A 51 -7.37 23.86 20.60
C ILE A 51 -7.17 22.39 20.21
N LEU A 52 -7.14 21.47 21.18
CA LEU A 52 -7.03 20.03 20.87
C LEU A 52 -8.19 19.52 20.02
N LYS A 53 -9.42 19.93 20.33
CA LYS A 53 -10.61 19.61 19.53
C LYS A 53 -10.44 20.06 18.08
N TRP A 54 -9.90 21.25 17.87
CA TRP A 54 -9.61 21.77 16.54
C TRP A 54 -8.54 20.94 15.84
N ILE A 55 -7.40 20.65 16.48
CA ILE A 55 -6.33 19.83 15.90
C ILE A 55 -6.87 18.46 15.47
N CYS A 56 -7.55 17.75 16.38
CA CYS A 56 -8.13 16.43 16.09
C CYS A 56 -9.16 16.49 14.95
N GLY A 57 -10.00 17.52 14.92
CA GLY A 57 -10.97 17.73 13.83
C GLY A 57 -10.31 18.10 12.50
N SER A 58 -9.13 18.71 12.51
CA SER A 58 -8.35 19.00 11.31
C SER A 58 -7.64 17.76 10.75
N CYS A 59 -7.30 16.79 11.59
CA CYS A 59 -6.70 15.52 11.14
C CYS A 59 -7.72 14.57 10.47
N SER A 60 -8.99 14.60 10.87
CA SER A 60 -10.01 13.67 10.37
C SER A 60 -11.40 14.31 10.24
N PRO A 61 -12.01 14.32 9.03
CA PRO A 61 -13.33 14.92 8.83
C PRO A 61 -14.44 14.17 9.58
N SER A 62 -14.38 12.84 9.64
CA SER A 62 -15.33 12.03 10.41
C SER A 62 -15.26 12.33 11.91
N LEU A 63 -14.06 12.59 12.42
CA LEU A 63 -13.90 12.97 13.83
C LEU A 63 -14.45 14.38 14.06
N LYS A 64 -14.20 15.33 13.15
CA LYS A 64 -14.74 16.69 13.23
C LYS A 64 -16.27 16.70 13.39
N GLU A 65 -16.99 15.89 12.63
CA GLU A 65 -18.44 15.77 12.73
C GLU A 65 -18.89 15.25 14.09
N LYS A 66 -18.28 14.14 14.55
CA LYS A 66 -18.54 13.56 15.89
C LYS A 66 -18.29 14.57 17.00
N LEU A 67 -17.13 15.25 16.98
CA LEU A 67 -16.76 16.23 18.00
C LEU A 67 -17.66 17.48 17.96
N SER A 68 -18.21 17.83 16.80
CA SER A 68 -19.13 18.96 16.62
C SER A 68 -20.55 18.64 17.12
N ALA A 69 -20.98 17.37 17.04
CA ALA A 69 -22.27 16.92 17.54
C ALA A 69 -22.37 16.90 19.08
N LEU A 70 -21.23 16.83 19.77
CA LEU A 70 -21.18 16.82 21.24
C LEU A 70 -21.58 18.19 21.81
N ARG A 71 -22.47 18.15 22.81
CA ARG A 71 -22.90 19.35 23.55
C ARG A 71 -21.84 19.78 24.56
N SER A 72 -21.87 21.05 24.98
CA SER A 72 -20.97 21.60 25.99
C SER A 72 -21.03 20.90 27.36
N THR A 73 -22.12 20.17 27.65
CA THR A 73 -22.27 19.37 28.87
C THR A 73 -21.61 17.99 28.80
N GLN A 74 -21.10 17.58 27.62
CA GLN A 74 -20.52 16.26 27.37
C GLN A 74 -18.99 16.28 27.34
N THR A 75 -18.37 17.10 28.20
CA THR A 75 -16.92 17.30 28.22
C THR A 75 -16.13 16.01 28.47
N ASP A 76 -16.64 15.10 29.32
CA ASP A 76 -15.97 13.82 29.57
C ASP A 76 -15.97 12.90 28.34
N VAL A 77 -17.08 12.87 27.59
CA VAL A 77 -17.19 12.12 26.34
C VAL A 77 -16.26 12.72 25.28
N LEU A 78 -16.21 14.05 25.19
CA LEU A 78 -15.28 14.76 24.31
C LEU A 78 -13.82 14.38 24.61
N ILE A 79 -13.42 14.36 25.88
CA ILE A 79 -12.08 13.96 26.30
C ILE A 79 -11.80 12.50 25.94
N GLN A 80 -12.77 11.60 26.16
CA GLN A 80 -12.64 10.20 25.80
C GLN A 80 -12.44 10.01 24.29
N GLU A 81 -13.24 10.68 23.44
CA GLU A 81 -13.10 10.61 21.98
C GLU A 81 -11.74 11.12 21.51
N MET A 82 -11.26 12.24 22.04
CA MET A 82 -9.92 12.77 21.70
C MET A 82 -8.79 11.86 22.19
N THR A 83 -8.96 11.22 23.34
CA THR A 83 -7.99 10.25 23.88
C THR A 83 -7.98 8.97 23.04
N HIS A 84 -9.16 8.48 22.65
CA HIS A 84 -9.31 7.34 21.75
C HIS A 84 -8.65 7.61 20.40
N PHE A 85 -8.86 8.78 19.82
CA PHE A 85 -8.20 9.18 18.59
C PHE A 85 -6.67 9.22 18.74
N GLY A 86 -6.16 9.79 19.84
CA GLY A 86 -4.73 9.77 20.13
C GLY A 86 -4.16 8.35 20.27
N TYR A 87 -4.94 7.42 20.83
CA TYR A 87 -4.59 6.00 20.91
C TYR A 87 -4.58 5.32 19.54
N GLU A 88 -5.58 5.58 18.68
CA GLU A 88 -5.62 5.07 17.30
C GLU A 88 -4.43 5.55 16.47
N MET A 89 -3.98 6.79 16.70
CA MET A 89 -2.78 7.36 16.09
C MET A 89 -1.47 6.91 16.78
N MET A 90 -1.54 6.02 17.77
CA MET A 90 -0.39 5.53 18.56
C MET A 90 0.41 6.62 19.28
N LEU A 91 -0.23 7.75 19.61
CA LEU A 91 0.41 8.89 20.28
C LEU A 91 0.24 8.87 21.81
N CYS A 92 -0.80 8.19 22.30
CA CYS A 92 -1.06 8.03 23.73
C CYS A 92 -1.68 6.66 24.04
N ARG A 93 -1.90 6.39 25.33
CA ARG A 93 -2.59 5.17 25.79
C ARG A 93 -4.11 5.40 25.83
N CYS A 94 -4.90 4.34 25.76
CA CYS A 94 -6.36 4.41 25.80
C CYS A 94 -6.93 5.01 27.09
N ASP A 95 -6.17 4.99 28.19
CA ASP A 95 -6.51 5.49 29.52
C ASP A 95 -5.89 6.88 29.83
N ASP A 96 -5.20 7.49 28.87
CA ASP A 96 -4.37 8.69 29.07
C ASP A 96 -5.17 10.00 29.03
N LEU A 97 -6.28 10.04 29.78
CA LEU A 97 -7.19 11.19 29.84
C LEU A 97 -6.48 12.44 30.37
N ASP A 98 -5.49 12.28 31.25
CA ASP A 98 -4.72 13.37 31.85
C ASP A 98 -3.90 14.14 30.81
N LEU A 99 -3.45 13.46 29.76
CA LEU A 99 -2.78 14.09 28.62
C LEU A 99 -3.74 15.02 27.88
N VAL A 100 -5.00 14.62 27.69
CA VAL A 100 -6.03 15.41 27.02
C VAL A 100 -6.66 16.46 27.95
N LYS A 101 -6.62 16.29 29.27
CA LYS A 101 -7.10 17.27 30.27
C LYS A 101 -6.10 18.38 30.59
N GLY A 102 -4.83 18.18 30.26
CA GLY A 102 -3.76 19.12 30.60
C GLY A 102 -3.15 18.89 31.98
N LEU A 103 -3.29 17.69 32.53
CA LEU A 103 -2.76 17.31 33.85
C LEU A 103 -1.43 16.56 33.75
N ALA A 104 -1.05 16.10 32.55
CA ALA A 104 0.24 15.46 32.30
C ALA A 104 1.41 16.46 32.34
N PRO A 105 2.67 16.01 32.45
CA PRO A 105 3.84 16.89 32.40
C PRO A 105 3.88 17.74 31.11
N PRO A 106 4.22 19.06 31.17
CA PRO A 106 4.15 19.97 30.03
C PRO A 106 4.88 19.46 28.78
N LEU A 107 6.12 18.98 28.93
CA LEU A 107 6.91 18.44 27.81
C LEU A 107 6.19 17.29 27.07
N ARG A 108 5.48 16.43 27.81
CA ARG A 108 4.72 15.32 27.24
C ARG A 108 3.49 15.82 26.47
N GLN A 109 2.79 16.81 27.02
CA GLN A 109 1.64 17.42 26.36
C GLN A 109 2.05 18.10 25.05
N LEU A 110 3.16 18.83 25.07
CA LEU A 110 3.67 19.55 23.91
C LEU A 110 4.11 18.60 22.80
N HIS A 111 4.81 17.51 23.11
CA HIS A 111 5.15 16.48 22.12
C HIS A 111 3.91 15.82 21.52
N PHE A 112 2.91 15.51 22.35
CA PHE A 112 1.65 14.97 21.85
C PHE A 112 0.96 15.92 20.85
N MET A 113 0.91 17.21 21.16
CA MET A 113 0.35 18.23 20.27
C MET A 113 1.18 18.42 19.01
N GLU A 114 2.51 18.45 19.12
CA GLU A 114 3.44 18.52 18.00
C GLU A 114 3.20 17.36 17.02
N GLN A 115 3.12 16.13 17.54
CA GLN A 115 2.86 14.93 16.73
C GLN A 115 1.49 14.99 16.06
N LEU A 116 0.44 15.38 16.78
CA LEU A 116 -0.88 15.58 16.18
C LEU A 116 -0.84 16.61 15.04
N LEU A 117 -0.11 17.71 15.21
CA LEU A 117 0.04 18.74 14.18
C LEU A 117 0.84 18.27 12.95
N THR A 118 1.58 17.15 13.02
CA THR A 118 2.19 16.55 11.80
C THR A 118 1.17 15.83 10.93
N LEU A 119 0.02 15.46 11.50
CA LEU A 119 -1.06 14.77 10.80
C LEU A 119 -2.06 15.72 10.15
N VAL A 120 -2.02 17.00 10.53
CA VAL A 120 -2.88 18.02 9.93
C VAL A 120 -2.35 18.30 8.52
N PRO A 121 -3.16 18.10 7.46
CA PRO A 121 -2.74 18.44 6.11
C PRO A 121 -2.48 19.95 6.05
N ASP A 122 -1.29 20.32 5.59
CA ASP A 122 -0.95 21.72 5.37
C ASP A 122 -1.90 22.28 4.32
N THR A 123 -2.84 23.12 4.73
CA THR A 123 -3.71 23.86 3.81
C THR A 123 -2.91 24.81 2.91
N GLN A 124 -1.63 25.07 3.26
CA GLN A 124 -0.67 25.77 2.40
C GLN A 124 -0.08 24.89 1.29
N SER A 125 -0.25 23.56 1.31
CA SER A 125 0.17 22.68 0.21
C SER A 125 -0.63 22.90 -1.07
N GLU A 126 -1.79 23.57 -1.00
CA GLU A 126 -2.50 24.09 -2.19
C GLU A 126 -1.77 25.27 -2.86
N ARG A 127 -0.69 25.77 -2.26
CA ARG A 127 0.12 26.89 -2.77
C ARG A 127 1.44 26.47 -3.38
N TRP A 128 1.79 25.18 -3.38
CA TRP A 128 2.89 24.70 -4.20
C TRP A 128 2.44 24.79 -5.66
N SER A 129 3.10 25.65 -6.42
CA SER A 129 2.90 25.64 -7.86
C SER A 129 3.21 24.22 -8.35
N VAL A 130 2.40 23.70 -9.27
CA VAL A 130 2.64 22.39 -9.92
C VAL A 130 4.09 22.27 -10.41
N GLY A 131 4.74 23.41 -10.74
CA GLY A 131 6.15 23.49 -11.11
C GLY A 131 7.14 23.17 -9.99
N GLU A 132 6.94 23.65 -8.76
CA GLU A 132 7.86 23.34 -7.64
C GLU A 132 7.79 21.87 -7.22
N VAL A 133 6.59 21.28 -7.25
CA VAL A 133 6.40 19.84 -7.01
C VAL A 133 7.05 19.02 -8.11
N LEU A 134 6.97 19.47 -9.37
CA LEU A 134 7.66 18.80 -10.48
C LEU A 134 9.18 18.82 -10.28
N VAL A 135 9.75 19.96 -9.91
CA VAL A 135 11.21 20.12 -9.73
C VAL A 135 11.71 19.26 -8.58
N GLN A 136 11.02 19.25 -7.44
CA GLN A 136 11.39 18.39 -6.31
C GLN A 136 11.22 16.90 -6.64
N ASN A 137 10.18 16.53 -7.39
CA ASN A 137 10.00 15.14 -7.82
C ASN A 137 11.07 14.73 -8.85
N GLU A 138 11.49 15.63 -9.74
CA GLU A 138 12.59 15.37 -10.68
C GLU A 138 13.93 15.25 -9.96
N GLU A 139 14.22 16.10 -8.97
CA GLU A 139 15.42 15.98 -8.13
C GLU A 139 15.42 14.69 -7.32
N PHE A 140 14.29 14.35 -6.69
CA PHE A 140 14.14 13.10 -5.94
C PHE A 140 14.25 11.86 -6.84
N LEU A 141 13.64 11.88 -8.02
CA LEU A 141 13.79 10.81 -9.01
C LEU A 141 15.24 10.74 -9.51
N GLY A 142 15.92 11.87 -9.69
CA GLY A 142 17.35 11.93 -10.01
C GLY A 142 18.21 11.26 -8.93
N GLU A 143 17.95 11.54 -7.65
CA GLU A 143 18.61 10.91 -6.51
C GLU A 143 18.30 9.41 -6.41
N LEU A 144 17.04 9.04 -6.62
CA LEU A 144 16.60 7.64 -6.56
C LEU A 144 17.21 6.79 -7.69
N MET A 145 17.31 7.35 -8.89
CA MET A 145 17.87 6.70 -10.07
C MET A 145 19.41 6.68 -10.08
N SER A 146 20.06 7.59 -9.34
CA SER A 146 21.52 7.66 -9.24
C SER A 146 22.11 6.69 -8.20
N VAL A 147 21.28 6.03 -7.38
CA VAL A 147 21.71 5.00 -6.42
C VAL A 147 21.12 3.62 -6.81
N PRO A 148 21.82 2.82 -7.64
CA PRO A 148 21.33 1.53 -8.14
C PRO A 148 20.95 0.53 -7.03
N ALA A 149 21.64 0.61 -5.88
CA ALA A 149 21.42 -0.26 -4.74
C ALA A 149 20.07 -0.01 -4.05
N GLN A 150 19.63 1.25 -3.92
CA GLN A 150 18.35 1.58 -3.29
C GLN A 150 17.17 1.20 -4.17
N LEU A 151 17.28 1.40 -5.48
CA LEU A 151 16.26 1.01 -6.45
C LEU A 151 16.09 -0.52 -6.49
N SER A 152 17.19 -1.28 -6.44
CA SER A 152 17.12 -2.74 -6.34
C SER A 152 16.49 -3.24 -5.02
N ALA A 153 16.73 -2.54 -3.91
CA ALA A 153 16.15 -2.86 -2.60
C ALA A 153 14.67 -2.47 -2.49
N LEU A 154 14.25 -1.43 -3.20
CA LEU A 154 12.84 -1.00 -3.30
C LEU A 154 12.02 -1.87 -4.26
N LEU A 155 12.62 -2.34 -5.35
CA LEU A 155 11.98 -3.27 -6.29
C LEU A 155 11.89 -4.70 -5.74
N ASN A 156 12.77 -5.06 -4.81
CA ASN A 156 12.72 -6.32 -4.05
C ASN A 156 12.76 -6.03 -2.55
N PRO A 157 11.66 -5.51 -1.97
CA PRO A 157 11.60 -5.39 -0.53
C PRO A 157 11.62 -6.81 0.03
N ASN A 158 12.67 -7.14 0.78
CA ASN A 158 12.70 -8.37 1.53
C ASN A 158 11.72 -8.20 2.69
N CYS A 159 10.44 -8.42 2.42
CA CYS A 159 9.37 -8.42 3.41
C CYS A 159 9.62 -9.60 4.33
N ASP A 160 10.49 -9.42 5.32
CA ASP A 160 10.67 -10.39 6.39
C ASP A 160 9.48 -10.18 7.33
N PRO A 161 8.48 -11.09 7.36
CA PRO A 161 7.21 -10.86 8.06
C PRO A 161 7.38 -10.86 9.60
N TRP A 162 8.61 -11.03 10.08
CA TRP A 162 8.96 -11.11 11.48
C TRP A 162 9.79 -9.88 11.88
N SER A 163 9.18 -8.98 12.64
CA SER A 163 9.90 -7.88 13.29
C SER A 163 11.04 -8.43 14.16
N ALA A 164 12.07 -7.61 14.40
CA ALA A 164 13.20 -7.99 15.25
C ALA A 164 12.75 -8.53 16.62
N ASP A 165 11.65 -7.97 17.16
CA ASP A 165 11.05 -8.37 18.42
C ASP A 165 10.43 -9.77 18.37
N LEU A 166 9.74 -10.12 17.28
CA LEU A 166 9.18 -11.46 17.10
C LEU A 166 10.28 -12.52 16.89
N LYS A 167 11.35 -12.15 16.19
CA LYS A 167 12.54 -13.01 16.05
C LYS A 167 13.20 -13.25 17.41
N GLU A 168 13.24 -12.24 18.28
CA GLU A 168 13.76 -12.36 19.63
C GLU A 168 12.90 -13.28 20.51
N LEU A 169 11.58 -13.19 20.40
CA LEU A 169 10.62 -14.06 21.09
C LEU A 169 10.72 -15.52 20.63
N LEU A 170 10.86 -15.76 19.31
CA LEU A 170 11.10 -17.09 18.76
C LEU A 170 12.44 -17.67 19.23
N ARG A 171 13.47 -16.83 19.34
CA ARG A 171 14.81 -17.22 19.81
C ARG A 171 14.85 -17.50 21.31
N LYS A 172 14.02 -16.80 22.09
CA LYS A 172 13.80 -17.06 23.54
C LYS A 172 13.00 -18.34 23.80
N ARG A 173 12.24 -18.84 22.82
CA ARG A 173 11.44 -20.08 22.92
C ARG A 173 12.20 -21.36 22.54
N ALA A 174 13.39 -21.25 21.94
CA ALA A 174 14.25 -22.40 21.71
C ALA A 174 14.96 -22.80 23.03
N PRO A 175 14.88 -24.05 23.48
CA PRO A 175 15.51 -24.46 24.73
C PRO A 175 17.03 -24.38 24.62
N GLN A 176 17.67 -23.83 25.66
CA GLN A 176 19.12 -23.80 25.84
C GLN A 176 19.71 -25.21 25.84
N GLY A 177 20.16 -25.66 24.67
CA GLY A 177 21.04 -26.82 24.48
C GLY A 177 22.49 -26.34 24.37
N LYS A 178 23.36 -26.85 25.24
CA LYS A 178 24.77 -26.47 25.39
C LYS A 178 25.60 -26.79 24.13
N ARG A 179 26.51 -25.84 23.81
CA ARG A 179 27.82 -25.93 23.12
C ARG A 179 28.18 -27.20 22.33
N GLY A 180 28.58 -27.00 21.07
CA GLY A 180 29.49 -27.88 20.33
C GLY A 180 29.72 -27.37 18.90
N GLN A 181 30.98 -27.19 18.51
CA GLN A 181 31.43 -26.59 17.25
C GLN A 181 31.16 -27.45 15.99
N ASN A 182 31.14 -26.75 14.85
CA ASN A 182 31.40 -27.16 13.44
C ASN A 182 30.19 -27.27 12.47
N ARG A 183 30.21 -26.37 11.48
CA ARG A 183 29.46 -26.39 10.18
C ARG A 183 29.81 -27.65 9.35
N PRO A 184 29.14 -27.89 8.19
CA PRO A 184 27.72 -27.74 7.87
C PRO A 184 27.19 -29.03 7.18
N VAL A 185 25.93 -29.44 7.40
CA VAL A 185 25.25 -30.34 6.44
C VAL A 185 23.81 -29.89 6.27
N CYS A 186 23.50 -29.52 5.04
CA CYS A 186 22.16 -29.38 4.51
C CYS A 186 21.51 -30.77 4.42
N GLY A 187 20.25 -30.91 4.87
CA GLY A 187 19.41 -32.08 4.58
C GLY A 187 18.51 -32.51 5.73
N SER A 188 17.23 -32.75 5.40
CA SER A 188 16.18 -33.41 6.21
C SER A 188 15.60 -32.68 7.44
N ARG A 189 14.66 -31.75 7.22
CA ARG A 189 13.60 -31.47 8.20
C ARG A 189 12.28 -31.06 7.54
N ALA A 190 11.87 -31.82 6.53
CA ALA A 190 10.57 -31.65 5.86
C ALA A 190 9.61 -32.83 6.11
N GLU A 191 10.08 -33.97 6.65
CA GLU A 191 9.28 -35.20 6.72
C GLU A 191 8.38 -35.27 7.98
N HIS A 192 8.88 -34.83 9.15
CA HIS A 192 8.12 -34.94 10.40
C HIS A 192 6.85 -34.06 10.48
N THR A 193 6.76 -32.96 9.71
CA THR A 193 5.57 -32.09 9.72
C THR A 193 4.44 -32.62 8.85
N VAL A 194 4.75 -33.41 7.81
CA VAL A 194 3.75 -33.95 6.88
C VAL A 194 3.03 -35.15 7.51
N GLU A 195 3.74 -35.97 8.27
CA GLU A 195 3.17 -37.11 9.00
C GLU A 195 2.24 -36.64 10.14
N GLU A 196 2.63 -35.62 10.90
CA GLU A 196 1.76 -35.03 11.93
C GLU A 196 0.52 -34.33 11.32
N ALA A 197 0.69 -33.59 10.22
CA ALA A 197 -0.42 -32.94 9.53
C ALA A 197 -1.39 -33.94 8.89
N SER A 198 -0.87 -35.03 8.31
CA SER A 198 -1.70 -36.09 7.74
C SER A 198 -2.43 -36.90 8.82
N ALA A 199 -1.82 -37.15 9.97
CA ALA A 199 -2.48 -37.76 11.12
C ALA A 199 -3.62 -36.86 11.66
N MET A 200 -3.40 -35.56 11.74
CA MET A 200 -4.41 -34.59 12.18
C MET A 200 -5.59 -34.51 11.20
N LEU A 201 -5.32 -34.48 9.89
CA LEU A 201 -6.36 -34.49 8.85
C LEU A 201 -7.21 -35.77 8.88
N GLN A 202 -6.56 -36.93 9.04
CA GLN A 202 -7.29 -38.20 9.19
C GLN A 202 -8.14 -38.22 10.46
N SER A 203 -7.66 -37.61 11.55
CA SER A 203 -8.45 -37.46 12.78
C SER A 203 -9.68 -36.58 12.55
N THR A 204 -9.53 -35.43 11.91
CA THR A 204 -10.66 -34.54 11.61
C THR A 204 -11.65 -35.16 10.64
N GLN A 205 -11.18 -35.96 9.68
CA GLN A 205 -12.06 -36.65 8.74
C GLN A 205 -12.90 -37.72 9.42
N ARG A 206 -12.33 -38.50 10.37
CA ARG A 206 -13.12 -39.45 11.17
C ARG A 206 -14.19 -38.75 12.01
N VAL A 207 -13.86 -37.61 12.61
CA VAL A 207 -14.84 -36.81 13.38
C VAL A 207 -15.97 -36.29 12.48
N LEU A 208 -15.64 -35.83 11.27
CA LEU A 208 -16.65 -35.39 10.30
C LEU A 208 -17.53 -36.55 9.83
N GLU A 209 -16.98 -37.74 9.62
CA GLU A 209 -17.74 -38.95 9.26
C GLU A 209 -18.67 -39.39 10.39
N ASP A 210 -18.25 -39.28 11.65
CA ASP A 210 -19.10 -39.61 12.79
C ASP A 210 -20.20 -38.55 13.02
N LEU A 211 -19.88 -37.26 12.88
CA LEU A 211 -20.89 -36.19 12.86
C LEU A 211 -21.88 -36.36 11.70
N HIS A 212 -21.39 -36.79 10.54
CA HIS A 212 -22.25 -37.07 9.39
C HIS A 212 -23.21 -38.23 9.67
N LYS A 213 -22.76 -39.28 10.37
CA LYS A 213 -23.62 -40.38 10.84
C LYS A 213 -24.65 -39.90 11.87
N GLU A 214 -24.28 -38.97 12.75
CA GLU A 214 -25.22 -38.35 13.69
C GLU A 214 -26.24 -37.44 12.99
N CYS A 215 -25.88 -36.83 11.86
CA CYS A 215 -26.74 -35.97 11.05
C CYS A 215 -27.56 -36.71 9.97
N VAL A 216 -27.56 -38.05 9.95
CA VAL A 216 -28.34 -38.85 8.98
C VAL A 216 -29.85 -38.55 9.03
N PHE A 217 -30.36 -38.03 10.15
CA PHE A 217 -31.75 -37.57 10.26
C PHE A 217 -32.12 -36.40 9.32
N LEU A 218 -31.13 -35.66 8.79
CA LEU A 218 -31.32 -34.56 7.85
C LEU A 218 -31.25 -35.00 6.38
N GLN A 219 -30.65 -36.15 6.10
CA GLN A 219 -30.45 -36.66 4.74
C GLN A 219 -31.60 -37.59 4.35
N SER A 220 -32.64 -36.97 3.80
CA SER A 220 -33.85 -37.64 3.31
C SER A 220 -33.59 -38.34 1.97
N GLU A 221 -33.15 -39.60 2.00
CA GLU A 221 -33.45 -40.56 0.93
C GLU A 221 -34.35 -41.68 1.48
N GLY A 222 -35.61 -41.70 1.01
CA GLY A 222 -36.42 -42.92 0.93
C GLY A 222 -37.29 -43.33 2.13
N VAL A 223 -38.60 -43.09 1.96
CA VAL A 223 -39.74 -43.92 2.44
C VAL A 223 -40.23 -43.76 3.92
N SER A 224 -41.26 -42.89 4.04
CA SER A 224 -42.35 -42.87 5.07
C SER A 224 -42.12 -42.14 6.42
N PRO A 225 -43.22 -41.67 7.07
CA PRO A 225 -43.96 -40.46 6.78
C PRO A 225 -43.33 -39.23 7.48
N ARG A 226 -43.14 -38.16 6.71
CA ARG A 226 -42.59 -36.86 7.16
C ARG A 226 -43.14 -36.42 8.53
N PRO A 227 -42.34 -35.78 9.40
CA PRO A 227 -42.91 -34.77 10.29
C PRO A 227 -43.40 -33.65 9.36
N ARG A 228 -44.68 -33.72 8.98
CA ARG A 228 -45.33 -32.67 8.19
C ARG A 228 -45.12 -31.40 8.99
N LEU A 229 -44.34 -30.44 8.48
CA LEU A 229 -44.32 -29.09 9.01
C LEU A 229 -45.77 -28.69 9.21
N SER A 230 -46.17 -28.48 10.47
CA SER A 230 -47.57 -28.25 10.74
C SER A 230 -48.00 -27.00 9.98
N PRO A 231 -49.22 -26.93 9.42
CA PRO A 231 -49.71 -25.73 8.75
C PRO A 231 -49.60 -24.46 9.64
N CYS A 232 -49.52 -24.64 10.96
CA CYS A 232 -49.24 -23.57 11.91
C CYS A 232 -47.76 -23.16 11.94
N ALA A 233 -46.82 -24.11 11.93
CA ALA A 233 -45.38 -23.82 11.85
C ALA A 233 -45.00 -23.13 10.53
N LEU A 234 -45.60 -23.55 9.41
CA LEU A 234 -45.43 -22.87 8.12
C LEU A 234 -46.02 -21.46 8.13
N ARG A 235 -47.21 -21.26 8.72
CA ARG A 235 -47.80 -19.92 8.87
C ARG A 235 -46.96 -19.01 9.75
N LEU A 236 -46.40 -19.54 10.84
CA LEU A 236 -45.49 -18.79 11.71
C LEU A 236 -44.21 -18.42 10.96
N ALA A 237 -43.56 -19.36 10.28
CA ALA A 237 -42.34 -19.08 9.51
C ALA A 237 -42.58 -18.06 8.38
N VAL A 238 -43.73 -18.15 7.69
CA VAL A 238 -44.12 -17.17 6.66
C VAL A 238 -44.42 -15.80 7.27
N SER A 239 -45.08 -15.77 8.45
CA SER A 239 -45.34 -14.53 9.18
C SER A 239 -44.04 -13.87 9.64
N ASP A 240 -43.14 -14.64 10.25
CA ASP A 240 -41.84 -14.16 10.72
C ASP A 240 -40.99 -13.65 9.56
N LEU A 241 -40.97 -14.37 8.44
CA LEU A 241 -40.28 -13.92 7.24
C LEU A 241 -40.88 -12.62 6.70
N SER A 242 -42.21 -12.50 6.68
CA SER A 242 -42.89 -11.27 6.24
C SER A 242 -42.59 -10.08 7.15
N GLN A 243 -42.48 -10.31 8.46
CA GLN A 243 -42.13 -9.29 9.44
C GLN A 243 -40.67 -8.88 9.30
N LEU A 244 -39.76 -9.83 9.11
CA LEU A 244 -38.34 -9.58 8.91
C LEU A 244 -38.08 -8.83 7.60
N MET A 245 -38.77 -9.21 6.51
CA MET A 245 -38.74 -8.50 5.24
C MET A 245 -39.30 -7.08 5.36
N SER A 246 -40.35 -6.86 6.16
CA SER A 246 -40.93 -5.54 6.38
C SER A 246 -39.99 -4.65 7.21
N ALA A 247 -39.40 -5.17 8.28
CA ALA A 247 -38.42 -4.46 9.10
C ALA A 247 -37.14 -4.14 8.30
N PHE A 248 -36.67 -5.08 7.48
CA PHE A 248 -35.57 -4.85 6.55
C PHE A 248 -35.93 -3.78 5.52
N SER A 249 -37.12 -3.85 4.92
CA SER A 249 -37.55 -2.84 3.94
C SER A 249 -37.66 -1.45 4.56
N GLN A 250 -38.14 -1.36 5.80
CA GLN A 250 -38.24 -0.09 6.51
C GLN A 250 -36.85 0.47 6.82
N SER A 251 -35.97 -0.30 7.46
CA SER A 251 -34.57 0.10 7.73
C SER A 251 -33.81 0.43 6.45
N PHE A 252 -34.01 -0.35 5.38
CA PHE A 252 -33.45 -0.02 4.07
C PHE A 252 -33.94 1.33 3.57
N ASN A 253 -35.25 1.59 3.60
CA ASN A 253 -35.80 2.86 3.10
C ASN A 253 -35.45 4.08 3.99
N THR A 254 -35.29 3.90 5.31
CA THR A 254 -35.01 5.00 6.25
C THR A 254 -33.52 5.27 6.41
N GLU A 255 -32.68 4.24 6.44
CA GLU A 255 -31.26 4.35 6.78
C GLU A 255 -30.35 4.07 5.59
N PHE A 256 -30.62 3.03 4.79
CA PHE A 256 -29.68 2.58 3.75
C PHE A 256 -29.92 3.15 2.35
N LYS A 257 -31.15 3.57 2.03
CA LYS A 257 -31.56 4.03 0.70
C LYS A 257 -30.81 5.26 0.25
N GLY A 258 -30.47 6.14 1.19
CA GLY A 258 -29.59 7.30 0.93
C GLY A 258 -28.19 6.86 0.47
N TYR A 259 -27.62 5.82 1.07
CA TYR A 259 -26.30 5.29 0.72
C TYR A 259 -26.29 4.55 -0.63
N CYS A 260 -27.36 3.80 -0.95
CA CYS A 260 -27.46 3.08 -2.22
C CYS A 260 -27.79 3.98 -3.43
N GLN A 261 -28.24 5.23 -3.20
CA GLN A 261 -28.54 6.22 -4.24
C GLN A 261 -27.48 7.33 -4.34
N LEU A 262 -26.37 7.21 -3.61
CA LEU A 262 -25.23 8.08 -3.81
C LEU A 262 -24.81 7.98 -5.29
N LYS A 263 -24.82 9.11 -6.00
CA LYS A 263 -24.15 9.18 -7.31
C LYS A 263 -22.72 8.66 -7.11
N PRO A 264 -22.20 7.85 -8.04
CA PRO A 264 -20.84 7.32 -7.92
C PRO A 264 -19.89 8.46 -7.53
N PRO A 265 -18.99 8.24 -6.54
CA PRO A 265 -18.10 9.29 -6.08
C PRO A 265 -17.41 9.89 -7.30
N GLY A 266 -17.65 11.18 -7.52
CA GLY A 266 -16.97 11.91 -8.58
C GLY A 266 -15.48 11.79 -8.29
N LEU A 267 -14.76 11.14 -9.19
CA LEU A 267 -13.32 10.99 -9.08
C LEU A 267 -12.72 12.40 -8.89
N SER A 268 -11.90 12.56 -7.84
CA SER A 268 -11.24 13.84 -7.55
C SER A 268 -10.39 14.27 -8.75
N PRO A 269 -10.06 15.56 -8.90
CA PRO A 269 -9.17 16.05 -9.96
C PRO A 269 -7.82 15.28 -10.04
N ASP A 270 -7.41 14.58 -8.99
CA ASP A 270 -6.25 13.68 -8.97
C ASP A 270 -6.38 12.49 -9.93
N SER A 271 -7.59 12.08 -10.33
CA SER A 271 -7.78 11.00 -11.30
C SER A 271 -7.28 11.35 -12.70
N GLN A 272 -7.14 12.64 -13.02
CA GLN A 272 -6.49 13.06 -14.26
C GLN A 272 -5.01 12.73 -14.23
N SER A 273 -4.34 12.86 -13.08
CA SER A 273 -2.93 12.46 -12.96
C SER A 273 -2.75 10.96 -13.20
N PHE A 274 -3.61 10.11 -12.62
CA PHE A 274 -3.57 8.66 -12.85
C PHE A 274 -3.89 8.28 -14.30
N HIS A 275 -4.87 8.93 -14.93
CA HIS A 275 -5.18 8.70 -16.34
C HIS A 275 -4.01 9.12 -17.24
N THR A 276 -3.42 10.28 -16.98
CA THR A 276 -2.26 10.79 -17.73
C THR A 276 -1.04 9.91 -17.55
N VAL A 277 -0.73 9.47 -16.33
CA VAL A 277 0.37 8.53 -16.04
C VAL A 277 0.13 7.19 -16.74
N HIS A 278 -1.09 6.65 -16.65
CA HIS A 278 -1.44 5.41 -17.34
C HIS A 278 -1.31 5.55 -18.86
N GLN A 279 -1.74 6.68 -19.43
CA GLN A 279 -1.63 6.95 -20.87
C GLN A 279 -0.17 7.10 -21.31
N LEU A 280 0.66 7.79 -20.52
CA LEU A 280 2.11 7.92 -20.76
C LEU A 280 2.83 6.56 -20.69
N LEU A 281 2.50 5.73 -19.69
CA LEU A 281 3.00 4.36 -19.59
C LEU A 281 2.59 3.50 -20.78
N LEU A 282 1.36 3.65 -21.25
CA LEU A 282 0.88 2.92 -22.44
C LEU A 282 1.64 3.34 -23.70
N SER A 283 1.85 4.65 -23.91
CA SER A 283 2.65 5.18 -25.01
C SER A 283 4.11 4.70 -24.94
N CYS A 284 4.73 4.73 -23.76
CA CYS A 284 6.09 4.23 -23.56
C CYS A 284 6.22 2.75 -23.92
N ASN A 285 5.26 1.92 -23.51
CA ASN A 285 5.25 0.50 -23.89
C ASN A 285 5.11 0.30 -25.41
N GLN A 286 4.29 1.11 -26.09
CA GLN A 286 4.16 1.04 -27.55
C GLN A 286 5.45 1.46 -28.26
N GLU A 287 6.14 2.49 -27.76
CA GLU A 287 7.44 2.91 -28.30
C GLU A 287 8.52 1.84 -28.10
N LEU A 288 8.57 1.21 -26.92
CA LEU A 288 9.49 0.10 -26.66
C LEU A 288 9.24 -1.08 -27.59
N GLN A 289 7.97 -1.41 -27.85
CA GLN A 289 7.61 -2.46 -28.81
C GLN A 289 7.98 -2.09 -30.25
N ALA A 290 7.84 -0.82 -30.63
CA ALA A 290 8.28 -0.34 -31.94
C ALA A 290 9.82 -0.40 -32.08
N LEU A 291 10.56 -0.09 -31.01
CA LEU A 291 12.02 -0.21 -30.98
C LEU A 291 12.50 -1.66 -31.07
N GLU A 292 11.80 -2.59 -30.43
CA GLU A 292 12.07 -4.03 -30.57
C GLU A 292 11.90 -4.49 -32.02
N GLN A 293 10.80 -4.11 -32.68
CA GLN A 293 10.58 -4.42 -34.09
C GLN A 293 11.62 -3.77 -35.02
N LEU A 294 12.07 -2.54 -34.70
CA LEU A 294 13.17 -1.88 -35.42
C LEU A 294 14.50 -2.62 -35.24
N ALA A 295 14.78 -3.15 -34.05
CA ALA A 295 15.97 -3.94 -33.80
C ALA A 295 15.95 -5.26 -34.58
N ASP A 296 14.81 -5.95 -34.61
CA ASP A 296 14.62 -7.18 -35.38
C ASP A 296 14.78 -6.95 -36.88
N THR A 297 14.11 -5.92 -37.41
CA THR A 297 14.23 -5.54 -38.82
C THR A 297 15.65 -5.11 -39.18
N SER A 298 16.34 -4.37 -38.30
CA SER A 298 17.75 -4.02 -38.49
C SER A 298 18.66 -5.25 -38.52
N SER A 299 18.40 -6.24 -37.65
CA SER A 299 19.16 -7.49 -37.64
C SER A 299 18.97 -8.27 -38.94
N THR A 300 17.74 -8.36 -39.45
CA THR A 300 17.42 -9.06 -40.70
C THR A 300 17.99 -8.33 -41.92
N VAL A 301 17.94 -7.00 -41.96
CA VAL A 301 18.60 -6.18 -42.98
C VAL A 301 20.12 -6.36 -42.93
N SER A 302 20.72 -6.40 -41.74
CA SER A 302 22.16 -6.61 -41.57
C SER A 302 22.60 -8.01 -42.04
N VAL A 303 21.80 -9.04 -41.73
CA VAL A 303 22.04 -10.42 -42.18
C VAL A 303 21.88 -10.52 -43.70
N THR A 304 20.83 -9.95 -44.29
CA THR A 304 20.64 -9.96 -45.74
C THR A 304 21.72 -9.17 -46.48
N ALA A 305 22.13 -8.00 -45.97
CA ALA A 305 23.26 -7.24 -46.52
C ALA A 305 24.57 -8.04 -46.45
N ARG A 306 24.83 -8.71 -45.33
CA ARG A 306 26.02 -9.58 -45.17
C ARG A 306 25.97 -10.76 -46.14
N ASN A 307 24.80 -11.40 -46.29
CA ASN A 307 24.60 -12.49 -47.25
C ASN A 307 24.84 -12.02 -48.68
N MET A 308 24.32 -10.85 -49.07
CA MET A 308 24.59 -10.24 -50.39
C MET A 308 26.07 -9.88 -50.59
N GLN A 309 26.78 -9.53 -49.52
CA GLN A 309 28.20 -9.21 -49.57
C GLN A 309 29.08 -10.47 -49.68
N THR A 310 28.72 -11.57 -49.01
CA THR A 310 29.36 -12.88 -49.19
C THR A 310 29.03 -13.50 -50.55
N ASP A 311 27.83 -13.22 -51.07
CA ASP A 311 27.30 -13.77 -52.32
C ASP A 311 27.41 -12.76 -53.47
N ARG A 312 28.51 -11.98 -53.52
CA ARG A 312 28.79 -11.02 -54.60
C ARG A 312 28.81 -11.70 -55.98
N GLN A 313 27.62 -11.81 -56.56
CA GLN A 313 27.38 -12.21 -57.94
C GLN A 313 27.61 -10.96 -58.80
N HIS A 314 28.76 -10.94 -59.48
CA HIS A 314 29.08 -9.82 -60.36
C HIS A 314 28.32 -10.04 -61.66
N TRP A 315 27.43 -9.09 -62.00
CA TRP A 315 26.75 -9.06 -63.29
C TRP A 315 27.74 -8.59 -64.35
N GLY A 316 28.32 -9.54 -65.08
CA GLY A 316 28.97 -9.27 -66.36
C GLY A 316 28.22 -10.05 -67.43
N ASP A 317 27.76 -9.36 -68.47
CA ASP A 317 26.96 -9.91 -69.59
C ASP A 317 25.63 -10.57 -69.21
N GLY A 318 24.94 -10.02 -68.20
CA GLY A 318 23.55 -10.40 -67.90
C GLY A 318 23.36 -11.78 -67.25
N GLN A 319 24.43 -12.47 -66.88
CA GLN A 319 24.39 -13.74 -66.13
C GLN A 319 25.04 -13.61 -64.75
N LYS A 320 24.44 -14.27 -63.74
CA LYS A 320 24.92 -14.30 -62.36
C LYS A 320 26.10 -15.27 -62.23
N HIS A 321 27.29 -14.76 -61.93
CA HIS A 321 28.47 -15.59 -61.63
C HIS A 321 29.04 -15.25 -60.25
N THR A 322 29.31 -16.28 -59.44
CA THR A 322 30.04 -16.15 -58.18
C THR A 322 31.54 -15.98 -58.45
N MET A 323 32.26 -15.26 -57.57
CA MET A 323 33.71 -15.00 -57.72
C MET A 323 34.57 -16.27 -57.96
N PRO A 324 34.32 -17.41 -57.29
CA PRO A 324 35.05 -18.65 -57.56
C PRO A 324 34.82 -19.17 -58.98
N ALA A 325 33.59 -19.05 -59.50
CA ALA A 325 33.25 -19.49 -60.86
C ALA A 325 33.97 -18.64 -61.93
N ARG A 326 34.09 -17.32 -61.71
CA ARG A 326 34.89 -16.42 -62.58
C ARG A 326 36.38 -16.76 -62.54
N LEU A 327 36.90 -17.13 -61.37
CA LEU A 327 38.31 -17.50 -61.22
C LEU A 327 38.64 -18.82 -61.94
N GLU A 328 37.74 -19.81 -61.85
CA GLU A 328 37.87 -21.08 -62.58
C GLU A 328 37.67 -20.90 -64.09
N GLU A 329 36.76 -20.02 -64.53
CA GLU A 329 36.62 -19.67 -65.95
C GLU A 329 37.90 -19.01 -66.50
N LEU A 330 38.48 -18.07 -65.76
CA LEU A 330 39.74 -17.42 -66.14
C LEU A 330 40.88 -18.43 -66.19
N LYS A 331 40.99 -19.32 -65.20
CA LYS A 331 41.97 -20.39 -65.15
C LYS A 331 41.82 -21.35 -66.32
N LYS A 332 40.58 -21.72 -66.67
CA LYS A 332 40.27 -22.55 -67.83
C LYS A 332 40.71 -21.86 -69.12
N ARG A 333 40.33 -20.61 -69.35
CA ARG A 333 40.76 -19.83 -70.53
C ARG A 333 42.27 -19.68 -70.61
N TYR A 334 42.94 -19.49 -69.47
CA TYR A 334 44.40 -19.41 -69.42
C TYR A 334 45.06 -20.75 -69.75
N SER A 335 44.52 -21.86 -69.25
CA SER A 335 44.99 -23.21 -69.61
C SER A 335 44.77 -23.55 -71.09
N GLU A 336 43.63 -23.12 -71.66
CA GLU A 336 43.33 -23.26 -73.09
C GLU A 336 44.31 -22.43 -73.92
N PHE A 337 44.60 -21.19 -73.51
CA PHE A 337 45.58 -20.33 -74.15
C PHE A 337 47.01 -20.91 -74.11
N LEU A 338 47.40 -21.52 -72.99
CA LEU A 338 48.67 -22.23 -72.88
C LEU A 338 48.72 -23.48 -73.76
N SER A 339 47.60 -24.18 -73.94
CA SER A 339 47.51 -25.37 -74.82
C SER A 339 47.50 -25.05 -76.31
N LEU A 340 47.10 -23.83 -76.71
CA LEU A 340 47.08 -23.35 -78.10
C LEU A 340 48.43 -22.79 -78.58
N ARG A 341 49.43 -22.68 -77.69
CA ARG A 341 50.82 -22.38 -78.02
C ARG A 341 51.72 -23.58 -77.66
N PRO A 342 51.90 -24.56 -78.56
CA PRO A 342 53.08 -25.39 -78.49
C PRO A 342 54.30 -24.51 -78.76
N ALA A 343 55.37 -24.73 -77.98
CA ALA A 343 56.67 -24.11 -78.17
C ALA A 343 57.21 -24.30 -79.60
#